data_AF-A0AA97FIC1-F1
#
_entry.id   AF-A0AA97FIC1-F1
#
_cell.length_a   1.000
_cell.length_b   1.000
_cell.length_c   1.000
_cell.angle_alpha   90.00
_cell.angle_beta   90.00
_cell.angle_gamma   90.00
#
_symmetry.space_group_name_H-M   'P 1'
#
loop_
_entity.id
_entity.type
_entity.pdbx_description
1 polymer ?
#
loop_
_entity_poly.entity_id
_entity_poly.type
_entity_poly.pdbx_seq_one_letter_code
_entity_poly.pdbx_strand_id
1 'polypeptide(L)'
;MTHVTRGIALAGALTLALVGCAAGDDAADEVVTETPSPTSGASAEETPSSPPPTSARPGEVEEDPADPSTWEIEDGEIGPVELGESFADTLAELPSDWINDSACAWVAYWSASDGSYLVSFQRDQTEDDGPVTGVTVEWLSDVTAIGPRTDEGLGVGATRDDVLASLPEAVEVDSPVDGLSFLRVAGDDADDGALFFEFADGQAGAQSVTVTALETPAYEACA
;
A
#
# COMPACT_ATOMS: atom_id res chain seq x y z
N MET A 1 -20.93 -41.96 -22.28
CA MET A 1 -19.78 -42.89 -22.19
C MET A 1 -18.63 -42.16 -22.85
N THR A 2 -17.68 -41.55 -22.14
CA THR A 2 -16.74 -42.22 -21.22
C THR A 2 -16.16 -41.17 -20.27
N HIS A 3 -16.27 -41.38 -18.95
CA HIS A 3 -15.54 -40.61 -17.93
C HIS A 3 -14.12 -41.16 -17.82
N VAL A 4 -13.11 -40.29 -17.76
CA VAL A 4 -11.75 -40.67 -17.39
C VAL A 4 -11.36 -39.90 -16.14
N THR A 5 -11.46 -40.59 -15.01
CA THR A 5 -11.01 -40.18 -13.69
C THR A 5 -9.52 -40.48 -13.57
N ARG A 6 -8.70 -39.51 -13.18
CA ARG A 6 -7.34 -39.78 -12.66
C ARG A 6 -7.10 -38.94 -11.41
N GLY A 7 -7.21 -39.60 -10.27
CA GLY A 7 -6.75 -39.09 -8.99
C GLY A 7 -5.23 -39.20 -8.90
N ILE A 8 -4.62 -38.21 -8.25
CA ILE A 8 -3.25 -38.28 -7.76
C ILE A 8 -3.31 -37.92 -6.28
N ALA A 9 -2.99 -38.92 -5.46
CA ALA A 9 -2.76 -38.77 -4.03
C ALA A 9 -1.26 -38.51 -3.83
N LEU A 10 -0.90 -37.44 -3.11
CA LEU A 10 0.40 -37.34 -2.46
C LEU A 10 0.18 -37.06 -0.97
N ALA A 11 0.42 -38.11 -0.18
CA ALA A 11 0.66 -38.00 1.25
C ALA A 11 2.16 -37.73 1.46
N GLY A 12 2.49 -36.57 1.99
CA GLY A 12 3.84 -36.21 2.40
C GLY A 12 3.81 -35.62 3.79
N ALA A 13 3.89 -36.47 4.81
CA ALA A 13 4.06 -36.05 6.19
C ALA A 13 5.52 -35.61 6.40
N LEU A 14 5.73 -34.32 6.66
CA LEU A 14 7.04 -33.79 7.07
C LEU A 14 6.96 -33.34 8.54
N THR A 15 7.34 -34.22 9.44
CA THR A 15 7.66 -33.91 10.83
C THR A 15 9.03 -33.24 10.91
N LEU A 16 9.08 -31.94 11.22
CA LEU A 16 10.27 -31.31 11.79
C LEU A 16 10.01 -31.02 13.28
N ALA A 17 10.76 -31.72 14.12
CA ALA A 17 10.96 -31.36 15.52
C ALA A 17 12.37 -30.76 15.64
N LEU A 18 12.48 -29.50 16.03
CA LEU A 18 13.69 -28.99 16.68
C LEU A 18 13.33 -28.17 17.93
N VAL A 19 13.77 -28.74 19.04
CA VAL A 19 13.85 -28.20 20.38
C VAL A 19 15.03 -27.23 20.45
N GLY A 20 14.87 -26.09 21.11
CA GLY A 20 15.98 -25.19 21.41
C GLY A 20 15.60 -24.07 22.38
N CYS A 21 15.53 -24.40 23.68
CA CYS A 21 15.52 -23.42 24.76
C CYS A 21 16.88 -22.72 24.88
N ALA A 22 16.88 -21.40 25.08
CA ALA A 22 17.80 -20.74 26.03
C ALA A 22 17.21 -19.39 26.44
N ALA A 23 16.69 -19.34 27.67
CA ALA A 23 16.44 -18.11 28.41
C ALA A 23 17.81 -17.53 28.82
N GLY A 24 18.04 -16.27 28.48
CA GLY A 24 19.16 -15.47 28.96
C GLY A 24 18.59 -14.29 29.75
N ASP A 25 18.41 -14.51 31.04
CA ASP A 25 18.10 -13.51 32.06
C ASP A 25 19.46 -12.91 32.49
N ASP A 26 19.71 -11.63 32.19
CA ASP A 26 20.82 -10.89 32.79
C ASP A 26 20.33 -9.49 33.18
N ALA A 27 19.70 -9.44 34.35
CA ALA A 27 19.45 -8.22 35.10
C ALA A 27 20.75 -7.80 35.80
N ALA A 28 21.46 -6.85 35.20
CA ALA A 28 22.55 -6.14 35.87
C ALA A 28 21.97 -4.95 36.65
N ASP A 29 21.75 -5.19 37.93
CA ASP A 29 21.52 -4.20 38.99
C ASP A 29 22.86 -3.51 39.30
N GLU A 30 23.05 -2.27 38.83
CA GLU A 30 24.15 -1.41 39.30
C GLU A 30 23.60 -0.26 40.16
N VAL A 31 23.78 -0.42 41.48
CA VAL A 31 23.62 0.62 42.49
C VAL A 31 24.80 1.59 42.39
N VAL A 32 24.59 2.76 41.77
CA VAL A 32 25.56 3.85 41.80
C VAL A 32 25.21 4.85 42.91
N THR A 33 26.23 5.12 43.73
CA THR A 33 26.20 5.92 44.95
C THR A 33 26.20 7.42 44.61
N GLU A 34 25.23 8.16 45.14
CA GLU A 34 25.12 9.62 44.95
C GLU A 34 26.22 10.39 45.70
N THR A 35 26.88 11.31 45.00
CA THR A 35 27.73 12.37 45.57
C THR A 35 27.18 13.72 45.13
N PRO A 36 26.73 14.62 46.02
CA PRO A 36 26.25 15.92 45.62
C PRO A 36 27.37 16.97 45.70
N SER A 37 27.57 17.76 44.64
CA SER A 37 28.09 19.14 44.74
C SER A 37 28.14 19.87 43.39
N PRO A 38 28.17 21.23 43.41
CA PRO A 38 27.18 22.06 42.73
C PRO A 38 27.72 22.69 41.44
N THR A 39 26.83 23.25 40.63
CA THR A 39 26.95 24.60 40.03
C THR A 39 25.75 24.88 39.14
N SER A 40 25.05 25.98 39.42
CA SER A 40 24.08 26.59 38.52
C SER A 40 24.78 26.98 37.22
N GLY A 41 24.48 26.27 36.14
CA GLY A 41 24.74 26.68 34.76
C GLY A 41 23.40 26.92 34.08
N ALA A 42 23.22 28.11 33.51
CA ALA A 42 22.02 28.49 32.79
C ALA A 42 21.71 27.46 31.69
N SER A 43 20.53 26.84 31.78
CA SER A 43 19.97 26.01 30.71
C SER A 43 19.58 26.95 29.58
N ALA A 44 20.35 26.92 28.50
CA ALA A 44 19.89 27.42 27.21
C ALA A 44 18.82 26.43 26.74
N GLU A 45 17.60 26.92 26.66
CA GLU A 45 16.46 26.27 26.05
C GLU A 45 16.78 26.10 24.55
N GLU A 46 17.24 24.91 24.14
CA GLU A 46 17.35 24.58 22.73
C GLU A 46 15.93 24.50 22.19
N THR A 47 15.53 25.54 21.46
CA THR A 47 14.30 25.53 20.69
C THR A 47 14.39 24.37 19.71
N PRO A 48 13.41 23.44 19.65
CA PRO A 48 13.40 22.41 18.63
C PRO A 48 13.37 23.11 17.26
N SER A 49 14.46 22.97 16.50
CA SER A 49 14.50 23.41 15.12
C SER A 49 13.56 22.50 14.34
N SER A 50 12.40 23.05 13.97
CA SER A 50 11.53 22.50 12.93
C SER A 50 12.40 22.17 11.71
N PRO A 51 12.23 20.99 11.07
CA PRO A 51 12.91 20.72 9.82
C PRO A 51 12.58 21.84 8.81
N PRO A 52 13.53 22.21 7.94
CA PRO A 52 13.27 23.17 6.89
C PRO A 52 12.10 22.64 6.03
N PRO A 53 11.18 23.51 5.57
CA PRO A 53 10.13 23.07 4.66
C PRO A 53 10.79 22.44 3.43
N THR A 54 10.42 21.20 3.12
CA THR A 54 10.74 20.55 1.84
C THR A 54 10.24 21.47 0.75
N SER A 55 11.17 22.05 -0.01
CA SER A 55 10.82 23.02 -1.04
C SER A 55 10.28 22.23 -2.24
N ALA A 56 8.96 22.30 -2.46
CA ALA A 56 8.29 21.71 -3.62
C ALA A 56 9.02 22.05 -4.91
N ARG A 57 9.13 21.07 -5.82
CA ARG A 57 9.79 21.26 -7.11
C ARG A 57 9.00 22.30 -7.92
N PRO A 58 9.64 23.28 -8.56
CA PRO A 58 8.91 24.23 -9.41
C PRO A 58 8.20 23.50 -10.57
N GLY A 59 6.87 23.37 -10.48
CA GLY A 59 6.03 22.70 -11.47
C GLY A 59 5.20 21.52 -10.93
N GLU A 60 5.43 21.11 -9.69
CA GLU A 60 4.61 20.13 -8.96
C GLU A 60 3.21 20.74 -8.76
N VAL A 61 2.18 19.99 -9.16
CA VAL A 61 0.80 20.37 -8.87
C VAL A 61 0.57 20.00 -7.41
N GLU A 62 0.16 20.96 -6.59
CA GLU A 62 -0.19 20.66 -5.20
C GLU A 62 -1.35 19.66 -5.19
N GLU A 63 -1.12 18.50 -4.59
CA GLU A 63 -2.16 17.48 -4.44
C GLU A 63 -3.30 18.03 -3.57
N ASP A 64 -4.53 17.81 -4.02
CA ASP A 64 -5.74 18.12 -3.25
C ASP A 64 -6.32 16.82 -2.70
N PRO A 65 -6.32 16.60 -1.37
CA PRO A 65 -6.97 15.44 -0.75
C PRO A 65 -8.46 15.30 -1.11
N ALA A 66 -9.12 16.38 -1.56
CA ALA A 66 -10.50 16.37 -2.04
C ALA A 66 -10.67 16.04 -3.53
N ASP A 67 -9.58 15.97 -4.29
CA ASP A 67 -9.58 15.63 -5.70
C ASP A 67 -8.50 14.59 -6.01
N PRO A 68 -8.83 13.28 -5.90
CA PRO A 68 -7.92 12.21 -6.26
C PRO A 68 -7.43 12.22 -7.71
N SER A 69 -7.97 13.06 -8.60
CA SER A 69 -7.39 13.22 -9.94
C SER A 69 -6.08 14.03 -9.93
N THR A 70 -5.78 14.70 -8.82
CA THR A 70 -4.54 15.44 -8.59
C THR A 70 -3.47 14.63 -7.88
N TRP A 71 -3.81 13.44 -7.38
CA TRP A 71 -2.90 12.60 -6.61
C TRP A 71 -1.86 11.93 -7.51
N GLU A 72 -0.68 11.75 -6.95
CA GLU A 72 0.44 11.04 -7.56
C GLU A 72 0.47 9.59 -7.05
N ILE A 73 1.04 8.71 -7.86
CA ILE A 73 1.30 7.31 -7.49
C ILE A 73 2.81 7.20 -7.32
N GLU A 74 3.23 7.03 -6.08
CA GLU A 74 4.63 6.89 -5.70
C GLU A 74 4.87 5.52 -5.03
N ASP A 75 6.13 5.27 -4.68
CA ASP A 75 6.49 4.08 -3.92
C ASP A 75 5.85 4.16 -2.53
N GLY A 76 5.07 3.14 -2.16
CA GLY A 76 4.42 3.08 -0.85
C GLY A 76 3.15 3.92 -0.69
N GLU A 77 2.73 4.73 -1.67
CA GLU A 77 1.56 5.60 -1.52
C GLU A 77 0.78 5.90 -2.80
N ILE A 78 -0.46 6.33 -2.63
CA ILE A 78 -1.25 6.98 -3.69
C ILE A 78 -1.91 8.23 -3.10
N GLY A 79 -1.42 9.40 -3.48
CA GLY A 79 -1.74 10.67 -2.85
C GLY A 79 -1.49 10.63 -1.34
N PRO A 80 -2.40 11.16 -0.50
CA PRO A 80 -2.21 11.25 0.95
C PRO A 80 -2.42 9.90 1.69
N VAL A 81 -2.37 8.77 1.00
CA VAL A 81 -2.61 7.44 1.59
C VAL A 81 -1.34 6.60 1.45
N GLU A 82 -0.59 6.52 2.53
CA GLU A 82 0.68 5.79 2.62
C GLU A 82 0.48 4.41 3.29
N LEU A 83 1.22 3.40 2.80
CA LEU A 83 1.26 2.07 3.41
C LEU A 83 1.85 2.15 4.83
N GLY A 84 1.33 1.33 5.75
CA GLY A 84 1.84 1.27 7.12
C GLY A 84 1.26 2.34 8.06
N GLU A 85 0.63 3.39 7.54
CA GLU A 85 -0.07 4.39 8.36
C GLU A 85 -1.32 3.83 9.04
N SER A 86 -1.78 4.52 10.09
CA SER A 86 -3.01 4.16 10.80
C SER A 86 -4.23 4.38 9.92
N PHE A 87 -4.95 3.31 9.56
CA PHE A 87 -6.15 3.39 8.72
C PHE A 87 -7.18 4.40 9.23
N ALA A 88 -7.39 4.45 10.55
CA ALA A 88 -8.36 5.34 11.17
C ALA A 88 -7.92 6.80 11.13
N ASP A 89 -6.63 7.08 11.29
CA ASP A 89 -6.09 8.43 11.23
C ASP A 89 -6.05 8.94 9.78
N THR A 90 -5.57 8.13 8.83
CA THR A 90 -5.60 8.44 7.39
C THR A 90 -7.03 8.74 6.92
N LEU A 91 -8.03 7.93 7.31
CA LEU A 91 -9.43 8.19 6.98
C LEU A 91 -9.97 9.49 7.61
N ALA A 92 -9.49 9.87 8.80
CA ALA A 92 -9.93 11.09 9.48
C ALA A 92 -9.35 12.37 8.85
N GLU A 93 -8.24 12.27 8.13
CA GLU A 93 -7.59 13.36 7.40
C GLU A 93 -8.19 13.56 6.00
N LEU A 94 -8.79 12.52 5.44
CA LEU A 94 -9.50 12.57 4.16
C LEU A 94 -10.84 13.33 4.26
N PRO A 95 -11.32 13.89 3.14
CA PRO A 95 -12.61 14.56 3.10
C PRO A 95 -13.77 13.65 3.52
N SER A 96 -14.83 14.28 4.08
CA SER A 96 -15.95 13.55 4.70
C SER A 96 -16.87 12.79 3.73
N ASP A 97 -16.66 12.89 2.42
CA ASP A 97 -17.40 12.14 1.40
C ASP A 97 -16.79 10.76 1.10
N TRP A 98 -15.63 10.44 1.68
CA TRP A 98 -15.12 9.07 1.77
C TRP A 98 -16.08 8.18 2.57
N ILE A 99 -16.26 6.95 2.10
CA ILE A 99 -17.22 5.99 2.65
C ILE A 99 -16.45 4.83 3.29
N ASN A 100 -16.75 4.55 4.56
CA ASN A 100 -16.33 3.34 5.29
C ASN A 100 -17.59 2.66 5.86
N ASP A 101 -18.03 1.58 5.21
CA ASP A 101 -19.26 0.88 5.60
C ASP A 101 -18.99 -0.10 6.74
N SER A 102 -19.89 -0.16 7.72
CA SER A 102 -19.78 -1.11 8.85
C SER A 102 -19.72 -2.59 8.45
N ALA A 103 -20.28 -2.97 7.30
CA ALA A 103 -20.20 -4.33 6.76
C ALA A 103 -18.81 -4.67 6.20
N CYS A 104 -17.99 -3.64 5.98
CA CYS A 104 -16.68 -3.70 5.35
C CYS A 104 -15.75 -2.68 6.00
N ALA A 105 -15.71 -2.70 7.33
CA ALA A 105 -15.12 -1.64 8.14
C ALA A 105 -13.59 -1.49 7.93
N TRP A 106 -12.95 -2.47 7.30
CA TRP A 106 -11.54 -2.48 6.96
C TRP A 106 -11.22 -1.87 5.57
N VAL A 107 -12.22 -1.39 4.82
CA VAL A 107 -12.06 -0.70 3.54
C VAL A 107 -12.72 0.67 3.59
N ALA A 108 -12.05 1.70 3.09
CA ALA A 108 -12.63 2.99 2.79
C ALA A 108 -12.51 3.27 1.30
N TYR A 109 -13.49 3.97 0.72
CA TYR A 109 -13.49 4.28 -0.70
C TYR A 109 -14.11 5.64 -1.02
N TRP A 110 -13.71 6.17 -2.17
CA TRP A 110 -14.23 7.37 -2.79
C TRP A 110 -14.44 7.11 -4.29
N SER A 111 -15.48 7.72 -4.87
CA SER A 111 -15.75 7.59 -6.31
C SER A 111 -15.79 8.93 -6.99
N ALA A 112 -15.20 8.99 -8.18
CA ALA A 112 -15.28 10.17 -9.02
C ALA A 112 -16.74 10.56 -9.27
N SER A 113 -17.02 11.86 -9.24
CA SER A 113 -18.40 12.37 -9.38
C SER A 113 -19.07 12.00 -10.71
N ASP A 114 -18.28 11.73 -11.75
CA ASP A 114 -18.73 11.26 -13.06
C ASP A 114 -18.75 9.72 -13.19
N GLY A 115 -18.37 9.00 -12.14
CA GLY A 115 -18.32 7.55 -12.07
C GLY A 115 -17.18 6.93 -12.90
N SER A 116 -16.16 7.71 -13.26
CA SER A 116 -15.13 7.24 -14.19
C SER A 116 -14.08 6.33 -13.54
N TYR A 117 -13.80 6.51 -12.25
CA TYR A 117 -12.91 5.69 -11.44
C TYR A 117 -13.30 5.72 -9.96
N LEU A 118 -12.72 4.79 -9.19
CA LEU A 118 -12.84 4.70 -7.74
C LEU A 118 -11.44 4.61 -7.13
N VAL A 119 -11.26 5.19 -5.94
CA VAL A 119 -10.07 4.99 -5.11
C VAL A 119 -10.51 4.33 -3.81
N SER A 120 -9.80 3.30 -3.39
CA SER A 120 -10.02 2.64 -2.11
C SER A 120 -8.71 2.34 -1.41
N PHE A 121 -8.74 2.32 -0.08
CA PHE A 121 -7.65 1.77 0.71
C PHE A 121 -8.19 0.87 1.80
N GLN A 122 -7.33 0.00 2.30
CA GLN A 122 -7.72 -1.07 3.19
C GLN A 122 -6.67 -1.34 4.26
N ARG A 123 -7.12 -1.93 5.36
CA ARG A 123 -6.29 -2.55 6.39
C ARG A 123 -6.54 -4.06 6.46
N ASP A 124 -5.74 -4.75 7.27
CA ASP A 124 -6.01 -6.15 7.61
C ASP A 124 -7.38 -6.30 8.31
N GLN A 125 -8.15 -7.31 7.91
CA GLN A 125 -9.50 -7.57 8.44
C GLN A 125 -9.48 -8.10 9.89
N THR A 126 -8.35 -8.61 10.34
CA THR A 126 -8.18 -9.25 11.65
C THR A 126 -7.79 -8.26 12.75
N GLU A 127 -7.43 -7.03 12.39
CA GLU A 127 -6.99 -5.99 13.33
C GLU A 127 -7.88 -4.74 13.22
N ASP A 128 -8.68 -4.45 14.25
CA ASP A 128 -9.67 -3.35 14.23
C ASP A 128 -9.07 -1.95 13.99
N ASP A 129 -7.82 -1.74 14.42
CA ASP A 129 -7.06 -0.49 14.28
C ASP A 129 -5.72 -0.74 13.54
N GLY A 130 -5.72 -1.69 12.59
CA GLY A 130 -4.52 -2.06 11.83
C GLY A 130 -4.08 -0.99 10.83
N PRO A 131 -2.82 -1.08 10.34
CA PRO A 131 -2.29 -0.13 9.37
C PRO A 131 -2.90 -0.30 7.98
N VAL A 132 -2.76 0.71 7.13
CA VAL A 132 -3.05 0.63 5.70
C VAL A 132 -2.14 -0.42 5.06
N THR A 133 -2.72 -1.39 4.36
CA THR A 133 -2.00 -2.49 3.71
C THR A 133 -2.11 -2.46 2.19
N GLY A 134 -3.01 -1.63 1.64
CA GLY A 134 -3.13 -1.42 0.20
C GLY A 134 -4.00 -0.24 -0.15
N VAL A 135 -3.67 0.38 -1.28
CA VAL A 135 -4.41 1.46 -1.92
C VAL A 135 -4.59 1.10 -3.39
N THR A 136 -5.81 1.22 -3.90
CA THR A 136 -6.18 0.80 -5.25
C THR A 136 -6.97 1.89 -5.95
N VAL A 137 -6.63 2.14 -7.21
CA VAL A 137 -7.42 2.93 -8.15
C VAL A 137 -8.05 1.97 -9.14
N GLU A 138 -9.37 1.96 -9.25
CA GLU A 138 -10.15 1.10 -10.15
C GLU A 138 -10.77 1.88 -11.30
N TRP A 139 -10.69 1.31 -12.50
CA TRP A 139 -11.26 1.87 -13.71
C TRP A 139 -12.73 1.44 -13.86
N LEU A 140 -13.65 2.41 -13.86
CA LEU A 140 -15.10 2.15 -13.89
C LEU A 140 -15.77 2.59 -15.20
N SER A 141 -15.00 3.10 -16.17
CA SER A 141 -15.51 3.62 -17.43
C SER A 141 -14.56 3.33 -18.59
N ASP A 142 -14.93 3.74 -19.82
CA ASP A 142 -14.04 3.65 -21.00
C ASP A 142 -13.17 4.92 -21.18
N VAL A 143 -13.16 5.84 -20.22
CA VAL A 143 -12.40 7.10 -20.31
C VAL A 143 -10.96 6.87 -19.85
N THR A 144 -9.98 7.16 -20.71
CA THR A 144 -8.55 7.02 -20.37
C THR A 144 -7.98 8.31 -19.77
N ALA A 145 -6.77 8.21 -19.18
CA ALA A 145 -6.06 9.35 -18.58
C ALA A 145 -6.82 10.05 -17.45
N ILE A 146 -7.50 9.26 -16.60
CA ILE A 146 -8.23 9.70 -15.40
C ILE A 146 -7.57 9.20 -14.12
N GLY A 147 -7.87 9.87 -13.00
CA GLY A 147 -7.40 9.47 -11.68
C GLY A 147 -5.90 9.64 -11.46
N PRO A 148 -5.39 9.15 -10.32
CA PRO A 148 -3.99 9.28 -9.93
C PRO A 148 -3.02 8.73 -10.97
N ARG A 149 -1.81 9.31 -11.02
CA ARG A 149 -0.77 8.95 -11.99
C ARG A 149 0.62 8.90 -11.38
N THR A 150 1.47 8.02 -11.90
CA THR A 150 2.93 8.11 -11.64
C THR A 150 3.51 9.35 -12.33
N ASP A 151 4.74 9.69 -11.96
CA ASP A 151 5.56 10.74 -12.60
C ASP A 151 5.70 10.56 -14.13
N GLU A 152 5.68 9.32 -14.62
CA GLU A 152 5.71 8.97 -16.05
C GLU A 152 4.33 9.07 -16.73
N GLY A 153 3.28 9.40 -15.98
CA GLY A 153 1.90 9.48 -16.45
C GLY A 153 1.20 8.12 -16.55
N LEU A 154 1.73 7.08 -15.88
CA LEU A 154 1.10 5.76 -15.83
C LEU A 154 -0.02 5.75 -14.79
N GLY A 155 -1.05 4.94 -15.01
CA GLY A 155 -2.20 4.81 -14.12
C GLY A 155 -3.25 3.90 -14.76
N VAL A 156 -4.50 3.98 -14.31
CA VAL A 156 -5.60 3.23 -14.94
C VAL A 156 -5.68 3.55 -16.45
N GLY A 157 -5.90 2.53 -17.27
CA GLY A 157 -5.90 2.61 -18.72
C GLY A 157 -4.52 2.62 -19.39
N ALA A 158 -3.41 2.66 -18.64
CA ALA A 158 -2.06 2.51 -19.22
C ALA A 158 -1.92 1.12 -19.86
N THR A 159 -1.32 1.03 -21.05
CA THR A 159 -1.12 -0.27 -21.71
C THR A 159 0.09 -1.00 -21.13
N ARG A 160 0.17 -2.33 -21.32
CA ARG A 160 1.36 -3.10 -20.92
C ARG A 160 2.64 -2.56 -21.55
N ASP A 161 2.57 -2.15 -22.82
CA ASP A 161 3.70 -1.60 -23.54
C ASP A 161 4.13 -0.25 -22.95
N ASP A 162 3.19 0.61 -22.55
CA ASP A 162 3.50 1.89 -21.89
C ASP A 162 4.17 1.67 -20.52
N VAL A 163 3.67 0.71 -19.73
CA VAL A 163 4.24 0.35 -18.43
C VAL A 163 5.65 -0.19 -18.62
N LEU A 164 5.87 -1.18 -19.48
CA LEU A 164 7.20 -1.77 -19.70
C LEU A 164 8.20 -0.81 -20.36
N ALA A 165 7.72 0.19 -21.11
CA ALA A 165 8.56 1.21 -21.71
C ALA A 165 9.05 2.23 -20.68
N SER A 166 8.23 2.54 -19.68
CA SER A 166 8.51 3.58 -18.67
C SER A 166 9.14 2.99 -17.40
N LEU A 167 8.72 1.79 -17.01
CA LEU A 167 9.14 1.01 -15.85
C LEU A 167 9.74 -0.33 -16.32
N PRO A 168 10.98 -0.34 -16.85
CA PRO A 168 11.60 -1.53 -17.45
C PRO A 168 11.89 -2.67 -16.46
N GLU A 169 11.87 -2.39 -15.16
CA GLU A 169 11.97 -3.35 -14.07
C GLU A 169 10.65 -4.08 -13.76
N ALA A 170 9.52 -3.63 -14.33
CA ALA A 170 8.25 -4.29 -14.15
C ALA A 170 8.29 -5.75 -14.64
N VAL A 171 7.80 -6.66 -13.81
CA VAL A 171 7.76 -8.10 -14.09
C VAL A 171 6.33 -8.58 -14.21
N GLU A 172 6.04 -9.40 -15.22
CA GLU A 172 4.74 -10.06 -15.33
C GLU A 172 4.61 -11.15 -14.27
N VAL A 173 3.51 -11.11 -13.52
CA VAL A 173 3.15 -12.10 -12.51
C VAL A 173 1.70 -12.54 -12.70
N ASP A 174 1.45 -13.82 -12.41
CA ASP A 174 0.10 -14.39 -12.53
C ASP A 174 -0.84 -13.77 -11.48
N SER A 175 -2.08 -13.50 -11.88
CA SER A 175 -3.14 -13.20 -10.91
C SER A 175 -3.68 -14.50 -10.31
N PRO A 176 -4.09 -14.51 -9.02
CA PRO A 176 -4.85 -15.62 -8.47
C PRO A 176 -6.22 -15.80 -9.13
N VAL A 177 -6.68 -14.83 -9.92
CA VAL A 177 -7.94 -14.83 -10.65
C VAL A 177 -7.72 -15.19 -12.12
N ASP A 178 -8.41 -16.22 -12.59
CA ASP A 178 -8.35 -16.64 -13.99
C ASP A 178 -8.76 -15.51 -14.94
N GLY A 179 -7.91 -15.25 -15.95
CA GLY A 179 -8.15 -14.22 -16.97
C GLY A 179 -7.67 -12.82 -16.57
N LEU A 180 -7.01 -12.69 -15.41
CA LEU A 180 -6.28 -11.49 -14.98
C LEU A 180 -4.77 -11.79 -14.94
N SER A 181 -3.98 -10.73 -15.06
CA SER A 181 -2.51 -10.77 -14.93
C SER A 181 -2.01 -9.43 -14.40
N PHE A 182 -0.86 -9.42 -13.75
CA PHE A 182 -0.26 -8.18 -13.28
C PHE A 182 1.08 -7.89 -13.94
N LEU A 183 1.38 -6.62 -14.12
CA LEU A 183 2.77 -6.14 -14.10
C LEU A 183 3.07 -5.62 -12.69
N ARG A 184 4.09 -6.18 -12.05
CA ARG A 184 4.53 -5.83 -10.70
C ARG A 184 5.84 -5.05 -10.76
N VAL A 185 5.90 -3.93 -10.06
CA VAL A 185 7.10 -3.15 -9.77
C VAL A 185 7.35 -3.26 -8.26
N ALA A 186 8.56 -3.64 -7.86
CA ALA A 186 8.92 -3.65 -6.45
C ALA A 186 9.20 -2.21 -6.00
N GLY A 187 8.75 -1.82 -4.81
CA GLY A 187 9.17 -0.56 -4.21
C GLY A 187 10.67 -0.55 -3.91
N ASP A 188 11.22 0.65 -3.74
CA ASP A 188 12.62 0.89 -3.46
C ASP A 188 13.07 0.28 -2.13
N ASP A 189 12.24 0.38 -1.08
CA ASP A 189 12.44 -0.22 0.23
C ASP A 189 11.40 -1.32 0.55
N ALA A 190 11.69 -2.13 1.57
CA ALA A 190 10.84 -3.27 1.93
C ALA A 190 9.46 -2.86 2.46
N ASP A 191 9.37 -1.66 3.05
CA ASP A 191 8.16 -1.14 3.66
C ASP A 191 7.24 -0.44 2.62
N ASP A 192 7.79 -0.05 1.46
CA ASP A 192 7.06 0.59 0.35
C ASP A 192 6.16 -0.40 -0.42
N GLY A 193 6.30 -1.70 -0.14
CA GLY A 193 5.51 -2.74 -0.78
C GLY A 193 5.80 -2.88 -2.28
N ALA A 194 4.75 -2.97 -3.07
CA ALA A 194 4.85 -3.09 -4.52
C ALA A 194 3.67 -2.44 -5.24
N LEU A 195 3.97 -1.89 -6.43
CA LEU A 195 3.02 -1.34 -7.37
C LEU A 195 2.60 -2.42 -8.38
N PHE A 196 1.30 -2.56 -8.61
CA PHE A 196 0.70 -3.51 -9.53
C PHE A 196 -0.20 -2.80 -10.53
N PHE A 197 -0.01 -3.11 -11.81
CA PHE A 197 -0.95 -2.80 -12.89
C PHE A 197 -1.69 -4.08 -13.28
N GLU A 198 -3.01 -4.12 -13.10
CA GLU A 198 -3.83 -5.29 -13.42
C GLU A 198 -4.40 -5.21 -14.83
N PHE A 199 -4.31 -6.30 -15.58
CA PHE A 199 -4.85 -6.41 -16.94
C PHE A 199 -5.77 -7.62 -17.04
N ALA A 200 -6.99 -7.44 -17.53
CA ALA A 200 -7.81 -8.58 -17.97
C ALA A 200 -7.57 -8.93 -19.44
N ASP A 201 -7.79 -10.20 -19.74
CA ASP A 201 -7.71 -10.75 -21.08
C ASP A 201 -8.58 -9.98 -22.08
N GLY A 202 -7.94 -9.53 -23.17
CA GLY A 202 -8.61 -8.83 -24.26
C GLY A 202 -8.88 -7.34 -23.99
N GLN A 203 -8.48 -6.80 -22.84
CA GLN A 203 -8.49 -5.37 -22.54
C GLN A 203 -7.11 -4.76 -22.81
N ALA A 204 -7.09 -3.54 -23.36
CA ALA A 204 -5.85 -2.90 -23.79
C ALA A 204 -5.09 -2.20 -22.67
N GLY A 205 -5.80 -1.72 -21.64
CA GLY A 205 -5.25 -0.93 -20.54
C GLY A 205 -5.44 -1.58 -19.18
N ALA A 206 -4.65 -1.11 -18.21
CA ALA A 206 -4.76 -1.52 -16.82
C ALA A 206 -6.14 -1.16 -16.27
N GLN A 207 -6.80 -2.11 -15.61
CA GLN A 207 -8.14 -1.95 -15.04
C GLN A 207 -8.07 -1.47 -13.59
N SER A 208 -7.01 -1.84 -12.90
CA SER A 208 -6.70 -1.32 -11.58
C SER A 208 -5.20 -1.05 -11.47
N VAL A 209 -4.86 -0.09 -10.62
CA VAL A 209 -3.50 0.19 -10.18
C VAL A 209 -3.48 0.13 -8.67
N THR A 210 -2.61 -0.70 -8.09
CA THR A 210 -2.58 -0.95 -6.65
C THR A 210 -1.17 -0.80 -6.11
N VAL A 211 -1.02 -0.04 -5.02
CA VAL A 211 0.17 -0.06 -4.16
C VAL A 211 -0.18 -0.88 -2.92
N THR A 212 0.60 -1.92 -2.60
CA THR A 212 0.28 -2.81 -1.46
C THR A 212 1.50 -3.46 -0.83
N ALA A 213 1.42 -3.67 0.48
CA ALA A 213 2.38 -4.46 1.27
C ALA A 213 2.16 -5.98 1.11
N LEU A 214 1.09 -6.41 0.43
CA LEU A 214 0.77 -7.82 0.21
C LEU A 214 1.57 -8.40 -0.97
N GLU A 215 1.69 -9.73 -1.04
CA GLU A 215 2.35 -10.41 -2.16
C GLU A 215 1.63 -10.17 -3.50
N THR A 216 0.31 -9.97 -3.46
CA THR A 216 -0.56 -9.64 -4.59
C THR A 216 -1.70 -8.72 -4.12
N PRO A 217 -2.29 -7.89 -5.00
CA PRO A 217 -3.49 -7.12 -4.68
C PRO A 217 -4.62 -7.98 -4.08
N ALA A 218 -5.36 -7.42 -3.14
CA ALA A 218 -6.49 -8.11 -2.52
C ALA A 218 -7.63 -8.25 -3.53
N TYR A 219 -8.01 -9.49 -3.85
CA TYR A 219 -9.19 -9.74 -4.66
C TYR A 219 -10.44 -9.56 -3.80
N GLU A 220 -11.40 -8.77 -4.30
CA GLU A 220 -12.70 -8.61 -3.64
C GLU A 220 -12.54 -8.24 -2.16
N ALA A 221 -11.77 -7.17 -1.88
CA ALA A 221 -11.45 -6.74 -0.51
C ALA A 221 -12.67 -6.58 0.39
N CYS A 222 -13.86 -6.41 -0.20
CA CYS A 222 -15.13 -6.13 0.46
C CYS A 222 -16.28 -7.12 0.16
N ALA A 223 -16.00 -8.30 -0.44
CA ALA A 223 -17.06 -9.23 -0.87
C ALA A 223 -17.57 -10.22 0.18
#